data_AF-A0A7C3UUG4-F1
#
_entry.id   AF-A0A7C3UUG4-F1
#
_cell.length_a   1.000
_cell.length_b   1.000
_cell.length_c   1.000
_cell.angle_alpha   90.00
_cell.angle_beta   90.00
_cell.angle_gamma   90.00
#
_symmetry.space_group_name_H-M   'P 1'
#
loop_
_entity.id
_entity.type
_entity.pdbx_description
1 polymer ?
#
loop_
_entity_poly.entity_id
_entity_poly.type
_entity_poly.pdbx_seq_one_letter_code
_entity_poly.pdbx_strand_id
1 'polypeptide(L)' 'MKVHELSPPVLAYVGDAVFELFVRGRLVETGLAKVNDLHREAVARVRASSQAACLERLMDRLDEEERDLVRRGRNA' A
#
# COMPACT_ATOMS: atom_id res chain seq x y z
N MET A 1 1.58 -12.10 19.89
CA MET A 1 2.61 -11.84 18.87
C MET A 1 2.66 -10.34 18.65
N LYS A 2 3.83 -9.72 18.76
CA LYS A 2 3.97 -8.28 18.54
C LYS A 2 4.13 -7.99 17.05
N VAL A 3 3.67 -6.84 16.58
CA VAL A 3 3.65 -6.50 15.14
C VAL A 3 5.04 -6.57 14.50
N HIS A 4 6.09 -6.17 15.23
CA HIS A 4 7.48 -6.22 14.77
C HIS A 4 8.06 -7.64 14.67
N GLU A 5 7.37 -8.65 15.19
CA GLU A 5 7.77 -10.06 15.10
C GLU A 5 7.14 -10.79 13.91
N LEU A 6 6.23 -10.12 13.17
CA LEU A 6 5.55 -10.70 12.01
C LEU A 6 6.51 -10.81 10.81
N SER A 7 6.34 -11.89 10.05
CA SER A 7 7.07 -12.06 8.79
C SER A 7 6.61 -11.03 7.75
N PRO A 8 7.47 -10.63 6.80
CA PRO A 8 7.10 -9.66 5.79
C PRO A 8 5.83 -10.02 4.98
N PRO A 9 5.58 -11.29 4.59
CA PRO A 9 4.33 -11.65 3.92
C PRO A 9 3.07 -11.43 4.76
N VAL A 10 3.15 -11.67 6.08
CA VAL A 10 2.01 -11.43 7.00
C VAL A 10 1.78 -9.92 7.17
N LEU A 11 2.85 -9.13 7.25
CA LEU A 11 2.75 -7.67 7.25
C LEU A 11 2.14 -7.16 5.93
N ALA A 12 2.57 -7.70 4.79
CA ALA A 12 2.03 -7.34 3.48
C ALA A 12 0.54 -7.70 3.35
N TYR A 13 0.12 -8.85 3.87
CA TYR A 13 -1.29 -9.25 3.89
C TYR A 13 -2.19 -8.21 4.58
N VAL A 14 -1.76 -7.69 5.74
CA VAL A 14 -2.50 -6.62 6.45
C VAL A 14 -2.33 -5.28 5.73
N GLY A 15 -1.12 -4.97 5.26
CA GLY A 15 -0.80 -3.73 4.57
C GLY A 15 -1.61 -3.52 3.30
N ASP A 16 -1.86 -4.59 2.53
CA ASP A 16 -2.69 -4.55 1.33
C ASP A 16 -4.14 -4.13 1.66
N ALA A 17 -4.72 -4.71 2.72
CA ALA A 17 -6.06 -4.34 3.17
C ALA A 17 -6.13 -2.88 3.69
N VAL A 18 -5.11 -2.43 4.42
CA VAL A 18 -5.02 -1.03 4.90
C VAL A 18 -4.90 -0.06 3.72
N PHE A 19 -4.04 -0.36 2.75
CA PHE A 19 -3.84 0.49 1.58
C PHE A 19 -5.08 0.53 0.69
N GLU A 20 -5.74 -0.61 0.47
CA GLU A 20 -7.02 -0.70 -0.27
C GLU A 20 -8.09 0.19 0.37
N LEU A 21 -8.26 0.11 1.70
CA LEU A 21 -9.23 0.93 2.41
C LEU A 21 -8.91 2.42 2.30
N PHE A 22 -7.64 2.80 2.49
CA PHE A 22 -7.20 4.18 2.34
C PHE A 22 -7.47 4.74 0.94
N VAL A 23 -7.11 3.98 -0.11
CA VAL A 23 -7.34 4.38 -1.51
C VAL A 23 -8.82 4.53 -1.80
N ARG A 24 -9.66 3.57 -1.40
CA ARG A 24 -11.12 3.66 -1.59
C ARG A 24 -11.73 4.83 -0.86
N GLY A 25 -11.33 5.07 0.40
CA GLY A 25 -11.78 6.21 1.18
C GLY A 25 -11.47 7.54 0.47
N ARG A 26 -10.23 7.70 0.00
CA ARG A 26 -9.83 8.87 -0.79
C ARG A 26 -10.61 9.03 -2.08
N LEU A 27 -10.91 7.94 -2.79
CA LEU A 27 -11.68 8.00 -4.03
C LEU A 27 -13.13 8.45 -3.79
N VAL A 28 -13.76 8.02 -2.69
CA VAL A 28 -15.11 8.47 -2.33
C VAL A 28 -15.13 9.98 -2.06
N GLU A 29 -14.08 10.53 -1.45
CA GLU A 29 -13.94 11.98 -1.23
C GLU A 29 -13.84 12.80 -2.52
N THR A 30 -13.49 12.19 -3.66
CA THR A 30 -13.34 12.92 -4.94
C THR A 30 -14.66 13.26 -5.63
N GLY A 31 -15.80 12.78 -5.12
CA GLY A 31 -17.13 12.97 -5.74
C GLY A 31 -17.45 11.99 -6.88
N LEU A 32 -16.60 10.98 -7.11
CA LEU A 32 -16.91 9.84 -7.98
C LEU A 32 -18.09 9.04 -7.41
N ALA A 33 -19.25 9.12 -8.08
CA ALA A 33 -20.48 8.48 -7.61
C ALA A 33 -20.72 7.06 -8.17
N LYS A 34 -20.11 6.72 -9.31
CA LYS A 34 -20.33 5.42 -9.97
C LYS A 34 -19.38 4.36 -9.42
N VAL A 35 -19.94 3.28 -8.88
CA VAL A 35 -19.18 2.15 -8.30
C VAL A 35 -18.18 1.55 -9.29
N ASN A 36 -18.55 1.43 -10.57
CA ASN A 36 -17.64 0.90 -11.59
C ASN A 36 -16.41 1.81 -11.83
N ASP A 37 -16.61 3.13 -11.80
CA ASP A 37 -15.52 4.08 -11.94
C ASP A 37 -14.63 4.06 -10.70
N LEU A 38 -15.21 4.03 -9.50
CA LEU A 38 -14.48 3.88 -8.23
C LEU A 38 -13.62 2.60 -8.24
N HIS A 39 -14.18 1.47 -8.67
CA HIS A 39 -13.45 0.20 -8.73
C HIS A 39 -12.27 0.27 -9.71
N ARG A 40 -12.49 0.79 -10.92
CA ARG A 40 -11.42 0.95 -11.93
C ARG A 40 -10.29 1.83 -11.41
N GLU A 41 -10.64 2.95 -10.78
CA GLU A 41 -9.66 3.89 -10.20
C GLU A 41 -8.92 3.32 -8.99
N ALA A 42 -9.59 2.50 -8.17
CA ALA A 42 -8.97 1.80 -7.06
C ALA A 42 -7.94 0.79 -7.57
N VAL A 43 -8.34 -0.11 -8.48
CA VAL A 43 -7.44 -1.12 -9.09
C VAL A 43 -6.22 -0.47 -9.72
N ALA A 44 -6.39 0.65 -10.44
CA ALA A 44 -5.28 1.38 -11.04
C ALA A 44 -4.27 1.90 -10.01
N ARG A 45 -4.70 2.22 -8.79
CA ARG A 45 -3.85 2.73 -7.69
C ARG A 45 -3.24 1.61 -6.87
N VAL A 46 -3.96 0.50 -6.63
CA VAL A 46 -3.51 -0.59 -5.75
C VAL A 46 -2.73 -1.68 -6.45
N ARG A 47 -2.69 -1.72 -7.79
CA ARG A 47 -1.86 -2.69 -8.51
C ARG A 47 -0.37 -2.58 -8.15
N ALA A 48 0.34 -3.70 -8.20
CA ALA A 48 1.74 -3.82 -7.80
C ALA A 48 2.68 -2.78 -8.45
N SER A 49 2.51 -2.46 -9.74
CA SER A 49 3.34 -1.46 -10.43
C SER A 49 3.11 -0.05 -9.92
N SER A 50 1.88 0.31 -9.57
CA SER A 50 1.57 1.62 -8.96
C SER A 50 2.13 1.71 -7.53
N GLN A 51 2.03 0.62 -6.76
CA GLN A 51 2.62 0.54 -5.42
C GLN A 51 4.16 0.66 -5.49
N ALA A 52 4.81 -0.04 -6.42
CA ALA A 52 6.25 0.03 -6.62
C ALA A 52 6.73 1.44 -6.95
N ALA A 53 6.06 2.11 -7.91
CA ALA A 53 6.37 3.50 -8.26
C ALA A 53 6.12 4.50 -7.11
N CYS A 54 5.10 4.25 -6.28
CA CYS A 54 4.86 5.03 -5.07
C CYS A 54 5.99 4.86 -4.06
N LEU A 55 6.39 3.62 -3.80
CA LEU A 55 7.47 3.28 -2.88
C LEU A 55 8.80 3.90 -3.32
N GLU A 56 9.15 3.86 -4.61
CA GLU A 56 10.34 4.54 -5.14
C GLU A 56 10.37 6.04 -4.79
N ARG A 57 9.22 6.73 -4.88
CA ARG A 57 9.10 8.15 -4.52
C ARG A 57 9.13 8.41 -3.02
N LEU A 58 8.83 7.39 -2.21
CA LEU A 58 8.85 7.48 -0.75
C LEU A 58 10.23 7.18 -0.16
N MET A 59 11.13 6.50 -0.89
CA MET A 59 12.41 6.01 -0.37
C MET A 59 13.22 7.06 0.40
N ASP A 60 13.29 8.30 -0.10
CA ASP A 60 14.07 9.39 0.52
C ASP A 60 13.39 9.99 1.76
N ARG A 61 12.12 9.64 2.00
CA ARG A 61 11.32 10.09 3.15
C ARG A 61 11.24 9.04 4.26
N LEU A 62 11.73 7.83 4.00
CA LEU A 62 11.72 6.74 4.96
C LEU A 62 12.92 6.86 5.90
N ASP A 63 12.69 6.58 7.17
CA ASP A 63 13.77 6.45 8.14
C ASP A 63 14.55 5.14 7.97
N GLU A 64 15.51 4.87 8.86
CA GLU A 64 16.31 3.64 8.79
C GLU A 64 15.50 2.36 9.04
N GLU A 65 14.56 2.39 9.98
CA GLU A 65 13.73 1.23 10.33
C GLU A 65 12.76 0.88 9.19
N GLU A 66 12.12 1.90 8.61
CA GLU A 66 11.22 1.77 7.47
C GLU A 66 11.95 1.26 6.22
N ARG A 67 13.17 1.73 5.96
CA ARG A 67 14.00 1.23 4.84
C ARG A 67 14.39 -0.23 5.02
N ASP A 68 14.70 -0.66 6.25
CA ASP A 68 14.95 -2.08 6.54
C ASP A 68 13.72 -2.94 6.31
N LEU A 69 12.53 -2.49 6.75
CA LEU A 69 11.26 -3.16 6.48
C LEU A 69 11.01 -3.34 4.97
N VAL A 70 11.23 -2.28 4.18
CA VAL A 70 11.11 -2.33 2.72
C VAL A 70 12.08 -3.35 2.11
N ARG A 71 13.34 -3.34 2.56
CA ARG A 71 14.35 -4.30 2.10
C ARG A 71 13.95 -5.74 2.41
N ARG A 72 13.48 -6.02 3.63
CA ARG A 72 13.00 -7.35 4.03
C ARG A 72 11.76 -7.77 3.25
N GLY A 73 10.83 -6.86 3.01
CA GLY A 73 9.62 -7.12 2.21
C GLY A 73 9.91 -7.47 0.75
N ARG A 74 10.94 -6.88 0.13
CA ARG A 74 11.33 -7.20 -1.26
C ARG A 74 12.05 -8.54 -1.42
N ASN A 75 12.64 -9.06 -0.33
CA ASN A 75 13.42 -10.30 -0.32
C ASN A 75 12.64 -11.49 0.29
N ALA A 76 11.33 -11.34 0.52
CA ALA A 76 10.46 -12.33 1.12
C ALA A 76 9.67 -13.14 0.08
#